data_AF-A0A3B8W232-F1
#
_entry.id   AF-A0A3B8W232-F1
#
_cell.length_a   1.000
_cell.length_b   1.000
_cell.length_c   1.000
_cell.angle_alpha   90.00
_cell.angle_beta   90.00
_cell.angle_gamma   90.00
#
_symmetry.space_group_name_H-M   'P 1'
#
loop_
_entity.id
_entity.type
_entity.pdbx_description
1 polymer ?
#
loop_
_entity_poly.entity_id
_entity_poly.type
_entity_poly.pdbx_seq_one_letter_code
_entity_poly.pdbx_strand_id
1 'polypeptide(L)' 'KIEAGKMKIDFGSQIRNYVLHEYKLVKDARTGVERHDAQNVLDGDLDDFIKAYLLEDQESRTQVSS' A
#
# COMPACT_ATOMS: atom_id res chain seq x y z
N LYS A 1 -16.78 5.93 -39.94
CA LYS A 1 -15.64 6.14 -39.03
C LYS A 1 -15.75 7.56 -38.46
N ILE A 2 -16.43 7.72 -37.32
CA ILE A 2 -16.62 9.00 -36.61
C ILE A 2 -16.71 8.66 -35.11
N GLU A 3 -15.70 9.13 -34.38
CA GLU A 3 -15.68 9.52 -32.95
C GLU A 3 -16.05 8.48 -31.87
N ALA A 4 -15.02 7.72 -31.50
CA ALA A 4 -14.84 7.14 -30.17
C ALA A 4 -14.83 8.25 -29.10
N GLY A 5 -15.78 8.24 -28.17
CA GLY A 5 -15.73 9.23 -27.08
C GLY A 5 -16.89 9.24 -26.09
N LYS A 6 -17.74 8.23 -26.05
CA LYS A 6 -18.77 8.10 -25.01
C LYS A 6 -18.56 6.80 -24.27
N MET A 7 -17.85 6.88 -23.14
CA MET A 7 -17.83 5.81 -22.15
C MET A 7 -19.28 5.52 -21.77
N LYS A 8 -19.71 4.27 -22.02
CA LYS A 8 -21.06 3.80 -21.70
C LYS A 8 -21.33 4.02 -20.22
N ILE A 9 -22.42 4.70 -19.92
CA ILE A 9 -22.97 4.85 -18.57
C ILE A 9 -23.65 3.53 -18.23
N ASP A 10 -22.83 2.52 -17.97
CA ASP A 10 -23.26 1.20 -17.51
C ASP A 10 -23.07 1.11 -15.99
N PHE A 11 -23.80 0.19 -15.35
CA PHE A 11 -23.88 -0.01 -13.89
C PHE A 11 -22.58 -0.59 -13.28
N GLY A 12 -21.43 -0.09 -13.74
CA GLY A 12 -20.07 -0.38 -13.28
C GLY A 12 -19.10 0.80 -13.49
N SER A 13 -19.59 1.97 -13.90
CA SER A 13 -18.78 3.20 -14.09
C SER A 13 -18.49 3.94 -12.77
N GLN A 14 -18.29 3.19 -11.69
CA GLN A 14 -17.95 3.72 -10.38
C GLN A 14 -16.46 4.08 -10.34
N ILE A 15 -16.13 5.35 -10.49
CA ILE A 15 -14.74 5.83 -10.54
C ILE A 15 -14.10 6.05 -9.17
N ARG A 16 -14.88 6.17 -8.09
CA ARG A 16 -14.36 6.30 -6.72
C ARG A 16 -15.31 5.63 -5.72
N ASN A 17 -14.79 4.63 -5.01
CA ASN A 17 -15.43 4.04 -3.83
C ASN A 17 -14.59 4.51 -2.61
N TYR A 18 -15.17 5.29 -1.71
CA TYR A 18 -14.51 5.65 -0.44
C TYR A 18 -15.20 4.89 0.68
N VAL A 19 -14.57 3.82 1.16
CA VAL A 19 -15.01 3.08 2.35
C VAL A 19 -14.13 3.53 3.52
N LEU A 20 -14.63 4.43 4.34
CA LEU A 20 -14.02 4.75 5.65
C LEU A 20 -14.86 4.07 6.74
N HIS A 21 -14.42 2.90 7.24
CA HIS A 21 -14.78 2.26 8.53
C HIS A 21 -14.19 0.82 8.63
N GLU A 22 -14.04 0.20 9.80
CA GLU A 22 -12.92 0.34 10.75
C GLU A 22 -11.82 -0.71 10.42
N TYR A 23 -10.87 -0.37 9.54
CA TYR A 23 -9.66 -1.16 9.42
C TYR A 23 -8.47 -0.23 9.58
N LYS A 24 -7.96 -0.16 10.81
CA LYS A 24 -6.71 0.54 11.14
C LYS A 24 -5.48 -0.26 10.69
N LEU A 25 -5.52 -0.90 9.52
CA LEU A 25 -4.42 -1.72 9.03
C LEU A 25 -3.50 -0.89 8.13
N VAL A 26 -2.25 -0.74 8.55
CA VAL A 26 -1.16 -0.24 7.73
C VAL A 26 -0.32 -1.43 7.30
N LYS A 27 -0.14 -1.60 5.99
CA LYS A 27 0.69 -2.65 5.41
C LYS A 27 1.76 -2.04 4.50
N ASP A 28 3.02 -2.33 4.76
CA ASP A 28 4.11 -2.02 3.83
C ASP A 28 4.25 -3.17 2.84
N ALA A 29 4.02 -2.88 1.55
CA ALA A 29 4.05 -3.87 0.49
C ALA A 29 5.49 -4.26 0.06
N ARG A 30 6.51 -3.51 0.51
CA ARG A 30 7.92 -3.81 0.21
C ARG A 30 8.41 -4.88 1.17
N THR A 31 8.26 -4.62 2.47
CA THR A 31 8.74 -5.48 3.57
C THR A 31 7.73 -6.51 4.03
N GLY A 32 6.46 -6.39 3.61
CA GLY A 32 5.37 -7.24 4.06
C GLY A 32 4.90 -6.98 5.49
N VAL A 33 5.49 -6.01 6.21
CA VAL A 33 5.13 -5.67 7.59
C VAL A 33 3.73 -5.07 7.65
N GLU A 34 2.92 -5.56 8.59
CA GLU A 34 1.56 -5.08 8.82
C GLU A 34 1.31 -4.69 10.29
N ARG A 35 0.50 -3.64 10.47
CA ARG A 35 0.17 -3.05 11.77
C ARG A 35 -1.31 -2.72 11.83
N HIS A 36 -1.99 -3.18 12.87
CA HIS A 36 -3.41 -2.90 13.11
C HIS A 36 -3.68 -1.58 13.85
N ASP A 37 -2.64 -0.77 14.06
CA ASP A 37 -2.73 0.50 14.77
C ASP A 37 -2.31 1.67 13.89
N ALA A 38 -3.16 1.97 12.89
CA ALA A 38 -2.93 3.08 11.98
C ALA A 38 -2.78 4.45 12.67
N GLN A 39 -3.38 4.66 13.85
CA GLN A 39 -3.30 5.95 14.52
C GLN A 39 -1.88 6.20 15.04
N ASN A 40 -1.30 5.24 15.77
CA ASN A 40 0.07 5.36 16.26
C ASN A 40 1.10 5.48 15.13
N VAL A 41 0.87 4.78 14.01
CA VAL A 41 1.73 4.91 12.82
C VAL A 41 1.66 6.33 12.24
N LEU A 42 0.47 6.92 12.15
CA LEU A 42 0.29 8.30 11.70
C LEU A 42 0.83 9.34 12.70
N ASP A 43 0.86 8.99 13.99
CA ASP A 43 1.45 9.80 15.06
C ASP A 43 3.00 9.68 15.12
N GLY A 44 3.60 8.80 14.32
CA GLY A 44 5.05 8.72 14.11
C GLY A 44 5.73 7.42 14.55
N ASP A 45 4.98 6.39 14.98
CA ASP A 45 5.51 5.06 15.29
C ASP A 45 5.89 4.29 14.01
N LEU A 46 6.99 4.71 13.38
CA LEU A 46 7.51 4.18 12.11
C LEU A 46 8.70 3.23 12.28
N ASP A 47 9.19 3.04 13.51
CA ASP A 47 10.43 2.31 13.80
C ASP A 47 10.45 0.91 13.20
N ASP A 48 9.33 0.19 13.29
CA ASP A 48 9.26 -1.19 12.82
C ASP A 48 9.24 -1.30 11.29
N PHE A 49 8.71 -0.29 10.59
CA PHE A 49 8.79 -0.21 9.14
C PHE A 49 10.22 0.12 8.68
N ILE A 50 10.89 1.03 9.38
CA ILE A 50 12.27 1.43 9.07
C ILE A 50 13.22 0.26 9.29
N LYS A 51 13.14 -0.43 10.44
CA LYS A 51 13.96 -1.61 10.74
C LYS A 51 13.74 -2.71 9.72
N ALA A 52 12.49 -3.00 9.38
CA ALA A 52 12.17 -4.04 8.41
C ALA A 52 12.76 -3.73 7.03
N TYR A 53 12.68 -2.47 6.58
CA TYR A 53 13.25 -2.06 5.31
C TYR A 53 14.78 -2.20 5.28
N LEU A 54 15.46 -1.81 6.37
CA LEU A 54 16.91 -1.96 6.47
C LEU A 54 17.34 -3.43 6.50
N LEU A 55 16.62 -4.29 7.22
CA LEU A 55 16.92 -5.72 7.27
C LEU A 55 16.74 -6.38 5.89
N GLU A 56 15.62 -6.11 5.21
CA GLU A 56 15.38 -6.64 3.86
C GLU A 56 16.42 -6.14 2.85
N ASP A 57 16.82 -4.85 2.92
CA ASP A 57 17.90 -4.30 2.08
C ASP A 57 19.24 -5.02 2.35
N GLN A 58 19.59 -5.30 3.62
CA GLN A 58 20.79 -6.06 3.96
C GLN A 58 20.75 -7.51 3.43
N GLU A 59 19.62 -8.20 3.56
CA GLU A 59 19.44 -9.56 3.03
C GLU A 59 19.57 -9.57 1.50
N SER A 60 18.93 -8.60 0.82
CA SER A 60 19.00 -8.48 -0.63
C SER A 60 20.43 -8.25 -1.14
N ARG A 61 21.23 -7.45 -0.43
CA ARG A 61 22.65 -7.20 -0.78
C ARG A 61 23.53 -8.41 -0.53
N THR A 62 23.24 -9.18 0.51
CA THR A 62 24.03 -10.37 0.86
C THR A 62 23.86 -11.46 -0.20
N GLN A 63 22.66 -11.60 -0.77
CA GLN A 63 22.37 -12.60 -1.79
C GLN A 63 22.96 -12.28 -3.17
N VAL A 64 23.20 -11.00 -3.50
CA VAL A 64 23.84 -10.58 -4.77
C VAL A 64 25.37 -10.80 -4.76
N SER A 65 25.98 -10.96 -3.58
CA SER A 65 27.42 -11.18 -3.43
C SER A 65 27.82 -12.66 -3.36
N SER A 66 26.86 -13.58 -3.55
CA SER A 66 27.05 -15.05 -3.56
C SER A 66 26.90 -15.59 -4.98
#